data_AF-A0A0D9ZBT7-F1
#
_entry.id   AF-A0A0D9ZBT7-F1
#
_cell.length_a   1.000
_cell.length_b   1.000
_cell.length_c   1.000
_cell.angle_alpha   90.00
_cell.angle_beta   90.00
_cell.angle_gamma   90.00
#
_symmetry.space_group_name_H-M   'P 1'
#
loop_
_entity.id
_entity.type
_entity.pdbx_description
1 polymer ?
#
loop_
_entity_poly.entity_id
_entity_poly.type
_entity_poly.pdbx_seq_one_letter_code
_entity_poly.pdbx_strand_id
1 'polypeptide(L)'
;MRRGVATLSMVLTQALRLRLVGETVSSRWESGEARVAAEHLPYIKHWYTMSFEVLRWRRTGRWDGPFTELLRRRAGEALAVVHVIANKSFVQLLRAHSHGA
;
A
#
# COMPACT_ATOMS: atom_id res chain seq x y z
N MET A 1 12.69 -6.78 -22.81
CA MET A 1 13.32 -6.36 -21.53
C MET A 1 12.51 -5.35 -20.73
N ARG A 2 12.12 -4.17 -21.26
CA ARG A 2 11.49 -3.10 -20.45
C ARG A 2 10.25 -3.54 -19.64
N ARG A 3 9.33 -4.31 -20.24
CA ARG A 3 8.14 -4.82 -19.54
C ARG A 3 8.48 -5.76 -18.37
N GLY A 4 9.41 -6.69 -18.57
CA GLY A 4 9.81 -7.64 -17.52
C GLY A 4 10.45 -6.96 -16.32
N VAL A 5 11.34 -5.99 -16.54
CA VAL A 5 11.94 -5.19 -15.47
C VAL A 5 10.87 -4.39 -14.73
N ALA A 6 9.96 -3.74 -15.44
CA ALA A 6 8.87 -2.98 -14.83
C ALA A 6 7.97 -3.85 -13.95
N THR A 7 7.62 -5.05 -14.42
CA THR A 7 6.86 -6.03 -13.64
C THR A 7 7.61 -6.46 -12.38
N LEU A 8 8.90 -6.82 -12.50
CA LEU A 8 9.71 -7.22 -11.35
C LEU A 8 9.84 -6.09 -10.33
N SER A 9 10.13 -4.86 -10.78
CA SER A 9 10.21 -3.69 -9.89
C SER A 9 8.88 -3.43 -9.18
N MET A 10 7.74 -3.58 -9.87
CA MET A 10 6.43 -3.44 -9.26
C MET A 10 6.21 -4.50 -8.17
N VAL A 11 6.47 -5.77 -8.48
CA VAL A 11 6.27 -6.89 -7.53
C VAL A 11 7.14 -6.70 -6.29
N LEU A 12 8.44 -6.43 -6.46
CA LEU A 12 9.36 -6.18 -5.35
C LEU A 12 8.94 -4.96 -4.52
N THR A 13 8.54 -3.87 -5.18
CA THR A 13 8.07 -2.66 -4.49
C THR A 13 6.82 -2.94 -3.66
N GLN A 14 5.83 -3.65 -4.20
CA GLN A 14 4.61 -3.95 -3.45
C GLN A 14 4.87 -4.96 -2.32
N ALA A 15 5.74 -5.95 -2.52
CA ALA A 15 6.14 -6.90 -1.49
C ALA A 15 6.81 -6.23 -0.28
N LEU A 16 7.65 -5.20 -0.52
CA LEU A 16 8.25 -4.39 0.54
C LEU A 16 7.21 -3.52 1.26
N ARG A 17 6.23 -2.99 0.54
CA ARG A 17 5.22 -2.08 1.08
C ARG A 17 4.16 -2.78 1.92
N LEU A 18 3.72 -3.95 1.46
CA LEU A 18 2.53 -4.64 1.96
C LEU A 18 2.88 -6.06 2.37
N ARG A 19 2.65 -6.38 3.64
CA ARG A 19 3.01 -7.69 4.22
C ARG A 19 2.38 -8.85 3.46
N LEU A 20 1.08 -8.75 3.17
CA LEU A 20 0.31 -9.74 2.41
C LEU A 20 0.84 -9.99 0.99
N VAL A 21 1.36 -8.96 0.31
CA VAL A 21 1.99 -9.15 -1.00
C VAL A 21 3.34 -9.84 -0.82
N GLY A 22 4.12 -9.45 0.19
CA GLY A 22 5.38 -10.11 0.53
C GLY A 22 5.21 -11.60 0.84
N GLU A 23 4.22 -11.96 1.65
CA GLU A 23 3.87 -13.35 1.99
C GLU A 23 3.45 -14.15 0.74
N THR A 24 2.64 -13.54 -0.14
CA THR A 24 2.22 -14.18 -1.40
C THR A 24 3.40 -14.43 -2.34
N VAL A 25 4.28 -13.43 -2.50
CA VAL A 25 5.50 -13.59 -3.31
C VAL A 25 6.38 -14.67 -2.69
N SER A 26 6.70 -14.58 -1.40
CA SER A 26 7.61 -15.53 -0.75
C SER A 26 7.14 -16.99 -0.81
N SER A 27 5.83 -17.25 -0.75
CA SER A 27 5.28 -18.61 -0.72
C SER A 27 5.08 -19.24 -2.10
N ARG A 28 4.94 -18.43 -3.16
CA ARG A 28 4.54 -18.89 -4.51
C ARG A 28 5.49 -18.46 -5.62
N TRP A 29 6.63 -17.86 -5.28
CA TRP A 29 7.62 -17.37 -6.25
C TRP A 29 8.19 -18.51 -7.10
N GLU A 30 8.75 -19.53 -6.45
CA GLU A 30 9.42 -20.66 -7.11
C GLU A 30 8.44 -21.53 -7.91
N SER A 31 7.15 -21.56 -7.53
CA SER A 31 6.13 -22.30 -8.28
C SER A 31 5.61 -21.53 -9.51
N GLY A 32 5.98 -20.25 -9.66
CA GLY A 32 5.43 -19.39 -10.73
C GLY A 32 3.96 -19.01 -10.53
N GLU A 33 3.37 -19.30 -9.36
CA GLU A 33 1.96 -19.04 -9.05
C GLU A 33 1.75 -17.74 -8.26
N ALA A 34 2.81 -17.00 -7.92
CA ALA A 34 2.72 -15.74 -7.21
C ALA A 34 1.90 -14.71 -8.02
N ARG A 35 0.72 -14.36 -7.51
CA ARG A 35 -0.18 -13.40 -8.15
C ARG A 35 -0.73 -12.44 -7.10
N VAL A 36 -0.85 -11.17 -7.47
CA VAL A 36 -1.55 -10.18 -6.65
C VAL A 36 -3.03 -10.50 -6.71
N ALA A 37 -3.60 -10.94 -5.58
CA ALA A 37 -5.03 -11.19 -5.46
C ALA A 37 -5.83 -9.88 -5.59
N ALA A 38 -7.07 -9.97 -6.09
CA ALA A 38 -7.92 -8.79 -6.30
C ALA A 38 -8.17 -8.01 -4.99
N GLU A 39 -8.25 -8.71 -3.87
CA GLU A 39 -8.35 -8.16 -2.52
C GLU A 39 -7.14 -7.33 -2.08
N HIS A 40 -5.98 -7.51 -2.72
CA HIS A 40 -4.77 -6.72 -2.45
C HIS A 40 -4.79 -5.36 -3.16
N LEU A 41 -5.59 -5.21 -4.23
CA LEU A 41 -5.60 -4.02 -5.08
C LEU A 41 -5.98 -2.74 -4.33
N PRO A 42 -6.97 -2.73 -3.41
CA PRO A 42 -7.27 -1.53 -2.65
C PRO A 42 -6.09 -1.08 -1.76
N TYR A 43 -5.34 -2.01 -1.18
CA TYR A 43 -4.16 -1.68 -0.37
C TYR A 43 -3.03 -1.08 -1.22
N ILE A 44 -2.80 -1.63 -2.41
CA ILE A 44 -1.85 -1.07 -3.39
C ILE A 44 -2.28 0.35 -3.79
N LYS A 45 -3.56 0.51 -4.14
CA LYS A 45 -4.14 1.79 -4.58
C LYS A 45 -4.06 2.87 -3.50
N HIS A 46 -4.32 2.51 -2.24
CA HIS A 46 -4.43 3.44 -1.14
C HIS A 46 -3.18 3.53 -0.27
N TRP A 47 -2.06 2.92 -0.66
CA TRP A 47 -0.85 2.83 0.18
C TRP A 47 -0.33 4.17 0.70
N TYR A 48 -0.34 5.23 -0.13
CA TYR A 48 0.06 6.57 0.32
C TYR A 48 -0.88 7.15 1.38
N THR A 49 -2.18 6.95 1.20
CA THR A 49 -3.21 7.38 2.15
C THR A 49 -3.10 6.59 3.46
N MET A 50 -2.89 5.28 3.38
CA MET A 50 -2.62 4.43 4.53
C MET A 50 -1.36 4.89 5.27
N SER A 51 -0.26 5.15 4.55
CA SER A 51 0.99 5.61 5.16
C SER A 51 0.80 6.92 5.95
N PHE A 52 0.05 7.88 5.39
CA PHE A 52 -0.26 9.14 6.05
C PHE A 52 -1.08 8.93 7.34
N GLU A 53 -2.15 8.15 7.27
CA GLU A 53 -3.01 7.88 8.44
C GLU A 53 -2.29 7.07 9.53
N VAL A 54 -1.48 6.09 9.14
CA VAL A 54 -0.65 5.32 10.08
C VAL A 54 0.36 6.23 10.79
N LEU A 55 1.02 7.15 10.08
CA LEU A 55 1.92 8.11 10.70
C LEU A 55 1.19 9.08 11.63
N ARG A 56 0.03 9.60 11.20
CA ARG A 56 -0.81 10.46 12.04
C ARG A 56 -1.21 9.74 13.32
N TRP A 57 -1.73 8.52 13.21
CA TRP A 57 -2.11 7.67 14.33
C TRP A 57 -0.94 7.40 15.28
N ARG A 58 0.26 7.07 14.78
CA ARG A 58 1.45 6.91 15.63
C ARG A 58 1.80 8.17 16.43
N ARG A 59 1.49 9.35 15.88
CA ARG A 59 1.80 10.64 16.50
C ARG A 59 0.73 11.13 17.48
N THR A 60 -0.54 10.77 17.26
CA THR A 60 -1.69 11.30 18.03
C THR A 60 -2.41 10.25 18.86
N GLY A 61 -2.17 8.96 18.60
CA GLY A 61 -2.93 7.83 19.14
C GLY A 61 -4.35 7.70 18.58
N ARG A 62 -4.78 8.56 17.65
CA ARG A 62 -6.18 8.65 17.20
C ARG A 62 -6.35 8.22 15.75
N TRP A 63 -7.25 7.29 15.50
CA TRP A 63 -7.62 6.81 14.15
C TRP A 63 -8.87 7.54 13.64
N ASP A 64 -8.80 8.86 13.55
CA ASP A 64 -9.89 9.77 13.19
C ASP A 64 -9.44 10.83 12.17
N GLY A 65 -8.56 10.45 11.26
CA GLY A 65 -7.98 11.36 10.28
C GLY A 65 -8.85 11.54 9.03
N PRO A 66 -8.43 12.45 8.13
CA PRO A 66 -9.20 12.83 6.94
C PRO A 66 -9.53 11.66 6.01
N PHE A 67 -8.79 10.57 6.07
CA PHE A 67 -9.01 9.39 5.25
C PHE A 67 -9.46 8.15 6.05
N THR A 68 -9.71 8.26 7.35
CA THR A 68 -10.15 7.13 8.20
C THR A 68 -11.36 6.42 7.59
N GLU A 69 -12.41 7.14 7.20
CA GLU A 69 -13.62 6.53 6.63
C GLU A 69 -13.39 5.91 5.25
N LEU A 70 -12.54 6.53 4.42
CA LEU A 70 -12.14 5.95 3.14
C LEU A 70 -11.42 4.62 3.36
N LEU A 71 -10.44 4.59 4.27
CA LEU A 71 -9.68 3.39 4.60
C LEU A 71 -10.58 2.35 5.25
N ARG A 72 -11.50 2.71 6.14
CA ARG A 72 -12.47 1.77 6.71
C ARG A 72 -13.26 1.02 5.62
N ARG A 73 -13.67 1.72 4.55
CA ARG A 73 -14.45 1.14 3.45
C ARG A 73 -13.62 0.39 2.41
N ARG A 74 -12.36 0.77 2.23
CA ARG A 74 -11.54 0.31 1.09
C ARG A 74 -10.30 -0.48 1.50
N ALA A 75 -9.79 -0.29 2.71
CA ALA A 75 -8.53 -0.84 3.20
C ALA A 75 -8.52 -0.89 4.75
N GLY A 76 -9.53 -1.54 5.34
CA GLY A 76 -9.85 -1.45 6.77
C GLY A 76 -8.76 -1.95 7.71
N GLU A 77 -7.89 -2.85 7.22
CA GLU A 77 -6.78 -3.45 7.97
C GLU A 77 -5.44 -2.73 7.75
N ALA A 78 -5.47 -1.43 7.44
CA ALA A 78 -4.28 -0.68 7.04
C ALA A 78 -3.09 -0.83 8.02
N LEU A 79 -3.35 -0.88 9.33
CA LEU A 79 -2.33 -1.04 10.35
C LEU A 79 -1.66 -2.43 10.35
N ALA A 80 -2.41 -3.49 10.02
CA ALA A 80 -1.91 -4.86 10.00
C ALA A 80 -1.16 -5.19 8.70
N VAL A 81 -1.51 -4.50 7.62
CA VAL A 81 -1.09 -4.81 6.25
C VAL A 81 0.16 -4.03 5.81
N VAL A 82 0.34 -2.80 6.28
CA VAL A 82 1.46 -1.96 5.83
C VAL A 82 2.75 -2.30 6.58
N HIS A 83 3.80 -2.61 5.83
CA HIS A 83 5.13 -2.91 6.37
C HIS A 83 6.04 -1.68 6.29
N VAL A 84 6.24 -1.14 5.09
CA VAL A 84 6.98 0.11 4.86
C VAL A 84 5.99 1.24 4.59
N ILE A 85 6.23 2.41 5.18
CA ILE A 85 5.38 3.61 5.06
C ILE A 85 6.12 4.76 4.37
N ALA A 86 5.42 5.52 3.54
CA ALA A 86 5.92 6.80 3.04
C ALA A 86 5.67 7.92 4.04
N ASN A 87 6.70 8.72 4.33
CA ASN A 87 6.56 9.96 5.08
C ASN A 87 6.26 11.13 4.13
N LYS A 88 5.00 11.24 3.69
CA LYS A 88 4.51 12.36 2.88
C LYS A 88 3.71 13.33 3.73
N SER A 89 3.87 14.63 3.47
CA SER A 89 2.97 15.65 4.01
C SER A 89 1.59 15.58 3.36
N PHE A 90 0.58 16.18 4.00
CA PHE A 90 -0.77 16.23 3.47
C PHE A 90 -0.84 16.89 2.08
N VAL A 91 -0.09 17.98 1.87
CA VAL A 91 0.00 18.66 0.55
C VAL A 91 0.62 17.76 -0.50
N GLN A 92 1.68 17.02 -0.16
CA GLN A 92 2.32 16.07 -1.08
C GLN A 92 1.38 14.91 -1.44
N LEU A 93 0.55 14.46 -0.49
CA LEU A 93 -0.45 13.43 -0.73
C LEU A 93 -1.53 13.93 -1.70
N LEU A 94 -2.10 15.12 -1.46
CA LEU A 94 -3.11 15.70 -2.36
C LEU A 94 -2.59 15.89 -3.79
N ARG A 95 -1.34 16.33 -3.95
CA ARG A 95 -0.71 16.42 -5.28
C ARG A 95 -0.55 15.05 -5.92
N ALA A 96 -0.22 14.00 -5.18
CA ALA A 96 -0.11 12.65 -5.75
C ALA A 96 -1.46 12.15 -6.28
N HIS A 97 -2.57 12.52 -5.64
CA HIS A 97 -3.92 12.17 -6.08
C HIS A 97 -4.38 12.98 -7.29
N SER A 98 -3.96 14.25 -7.40
CA SER A 98 -4.37 15.13 -8.52
C SER A 98 -3.71 14.79 -9.86
N HIS A 99 -2.58 14.07 -9.85
CA HIS A 99 -1.84 13.68 -11.06
C HIS A 99 -2.15 12.24 -11.51
N GLY A 100 -3.08 11.55 -10.84
CA GLY A 100 -3.47 10.17 -11.12
C GLY A 100 -4.88 10.00 -11.69
N ALA A 101 -5.52 11.09 -12.15
CA ALA A 101 -6.84 11.11 -12.78
C ALA A 101 -6.72 11.29 -14.29
#